data_AF-A0A943CHE5-F1
#
_entry.id   AF-A0A943CHE5-F1
#
_cell.length_a   1.000
_cell.length_b   1.000
_cell.length_c   1.000
_cell.angle_alpha   90.00
_cell.angle_beta   90.00
_cell.angle_gamma   90.00
#
_symmetry.space_group_name_H-M   'P 1'
#
loop_
_entity.id
_entity.type
_entity.pdbx_description
1 polymer ?
#
loop_
_entity_poly.entity_id
_entity_poly.type
_entity_poly.pdbx_seq_one_letter_code
_entity_poly.pdbx_strand_id
1 'polypeptide(L)'
;MKIKIFALTHKKFEVPQDKMYQPLQVGREGKEDLGYLCDNTGDNISAENCYYSELTGLYWIWKNVHAYKYVGTCHYRRYLLNEQEKIFTETEYLELLKDYDLITTKRVVLNNSYHYGFATNHNIHALDMTGEVIKELYPEYYDTFVQLENGTETYFGNMIVTSKKWFDTYCEWLFHIFFEVQKRICLENGEDDYHKRVFGFISEFLLLVWVRVNHLKVYECKVGMLGEKAETREMKEQLASYFFSMDVFGAKTYFAEMLKKRPDVLMEASDITGELKLSMQIIATMDQELQRTGHCYLRKENRFRELITLFTRLNAVIRAYLSGQVTEEDRRFLIEQSVSETAVKVGVFILPISAEQKEELETEILKDLNA
;
A
#
# COMPACT_ATOMS: atom_id res chain seq x y z
N MET A 1 1.32 -26.78 -18.01
CA MET A 1 -0.05 -26.47 -17.54
C MET A 1 -0.19 -24.96 -17.61
N LYS A 2 -1.34 -24.41 -18.04
CA LYS A 2 -1.43 -22.95 -18.24
C LYS A 2 -1.93 -22.26 -16.97
N ILE A 3 -1.11 -21.35 -16.44
CA ILE A 3 -1.48 -20.37 -15.40
C ILE A 3 -1.70 -18.99 -16.05
N LYS A 4 -2.58 -18.18 -15.46
CA LYS A 4 -2.80 -16.79 -15.85
C LYS A 4 -3.09 -15.95 -14.62
N ILE A 5 -2.36 -14.86 -14.43
CA ILE A 5 -2.56 -13.93 -13.32
C ILE A 5 -3.06 -12.60 -13.91
N PHE A 6 -4.20 -12.13 -13.43
CA PHE A 6 -4.81 -10.90 -13.90
C PHE A 6 -4.38 -9.74 -13.00
N ALA A 7 -3.66 -8.77 -13.59
CA ALA A 7 -3.24 -7.56 -12.91
C ALA A 7 -4.37 -6.52 -12.99
N LEU A 8 -5.12 -6.39 -11.91
CA LEU A 8 -6.32 -5.55 -11.80
C LEU A 8 -5.90 -4.08 -11.74
N THR A 9 -6.44 -3.26 -12.63
CA THR A 9 -6.09 -1.84 -12.75
C THR A 9 -7.27 -0.93 -13.11
N HIS A 10 -7.22 0.32 -12.68
CA HIS A 10 -8.10 1.39 -13.15
C HIS A 10 -7.32 2.50 -13.87
N LYS A 11 -6.01 2.32 -14.09
CA LYS A 11 -5.11 3.27 -14.77
C LYS A 11 -4.02 2.57 -15.58
N LYS A 12 -3.36 3.29 -16.47
CA LYS A 12 -2.18 2.73 -17.18
C LYS A 12 -1.04 2.49 -16.20
N PHE A 13 -0.29 1.43 -16.45
CA PHE A 13 0.86 1.06 -15.63
C PHE A 13 1.88 0.29 -16.48
N GLU A 14 3.08 0.14 -15.93
CA GLU A 14 4.11 -0.70 -16.52
C GLU A 14 3.74 -2.17 -16.31
N VAL A 15 3.24 -2.78 -17.38
CA VAL A 15 2.84 -4.19 -17.37
C VAL A 15 4.10 -5.06 -17.24
N PRO A 16 4.13 -6.04 -16.31
CA PRO A 16 5.24 -6.98 -16.24
C PRO A 16 5.51 -7.64 -17.59
N GLN A 17 6.79 -7.82 -17.93
CA GLN A 17 7.18 -8.41 -19.22
C GLN A 17 6.76 -9.89 -19.36
N ASP A 18 6.55 -10.59 -18.25
CA ASP A 18 6.11 -11.97 -18.23
C ASP A 18 4.64 -12.07 -18.68
N LYS A 19 4.40 -12.84 -19.74
CA LYS A 19 3.09 -13.08 -20.36
C LYS A 19 2.11 -13.82 -19.43
N MET A 20 2.57 -14.39 -18.32
CA MET A 20 1.70 -14.89 -17.26
C MET A 20 0.80 -13.78 -16.70
N TYR A 21 1.28 -12.54 -16.64
CA TYR A 21 0.50 -11.39 -16.19
C TYR A 21 -0.31 -10.78 -17.33
N GLN A 22 -1.61 -10.63 -17.10
CA GLN A 22 -2.56 -10.04 -18.03
C GLN A 22 -3.22 -8.83 -17.37
N PRO A 23 -2.97 -7.60 -17.85
CA PRO A 23 -3.74 -6.44 -17.40
C PRO A 23 -5.23 -6.65 -17.63
N LEU A 24 -6.02 -6.38 -16.59
CA LEU A 24 -7.48 -6.33 -16.61
C LEU A 24 -7.93 -4.98 -16.05
N GLN A 25 -8.52 -4.15 -16.90
CA GLN A 25 -9.14 -2.90 -16.51
C GLN A 25 -10.44 -3.19 -15.75
N VAL A 26 -10.49 -2.79 -14.48
CA VAL A 26 -11.66 -2.91 -13.61
C VAL A 26 -12.47 -1.62 -13.58
N GLY A 27 -13.78 -1.74 -13.44
CA GLY A 27 -14.70 -0.62 -13.50
C GLY A 27 -14.63 0.11 -14.83
N ARG A 28 -14.44 -0.64 -15.93
CA ARG A 28 -14.40 -0.07 -17.28
C ARG A 28 -15.73 0.61 -17.63
N GLU A 29 -16.86 0.14 -17.13
CA GLU A 29 -18.17 0.69 -17.48
C GLU A 29 -18.22 2.21 -17.28
N GLY A 30 -18.59 2.94 -18.33
CA GLY A 30 -18.63 4.41 -18.32
C GLY A 30 -17.28 5.15 -18.25
N LYS A 31 -16.11 4.49 -18.27
CA LYS A 31 -14.78 5.12 -18.21
C LYS A 31 -14.08 5.16 -19.58
N GLU A 32 -12.82 5.57 -19.64
CA GLU A 32 -12.02 5.50 -20.88
C GLU A 32 -11.38 4.11 -21.06
N ASP A 33 -11.12 3.71 -22.31
CA ASP A 33 -10.40 2.47 -22.62
C ASP A 33 -8.89 2.67 -22.46
N LEU A 34 -8.26 1.89 -21.59
CA LEU A 34 -6.82 1.94 -21.38
C LEU A 34 -6.04 1.10 -22.40
N GLY A 35 -6.71 0.36 -23.28
CA GLY A 35 -6.12 -0.58 -24.24
C GLY A 35 -5.84 -1.95 -23.64
N TYR A 36 -6.54 -2.32 -22.57
CA TYR A 36 -6.38 -3.59 -21.87
C TYR A 36 -7.62 -4.48 -22.03
N LEU A 37 -7.53 -5.74 -21.59
CA LEU A 37 -8.71 -6.54 -21.35
C LEU A 37 -9.60 -5.82 -20.33
N CYS A 38 -10.91 -5.84 -20.53
CA CYS A 38 -11.86 -5.05 -19.72
C CYS A 38 -12.88 -5.94 -19.03
N ASP A 39 -13.25 -5.57 -17.81
CA ASP A 39 -14.22 -6.30 -16.98
C ASP A 39 -15.69 -6.04 -17.36
N ASN A 40 -15.99 -5.22 -18.38
CA ASN A 40 -17.36 -4.88 -18.78
C ASN A 40 -17.87 -5.67 -20.00
N THR A 41 -17.38 -6.89 -20.17
CA THR A 41 -17.79 -7.79 -21.26
C THR A 41 -18.34 -9.10 -20.72
N GLY A 42 -19.19 -9.81 -21.48
CA GLY A 42 -19.80 -11.05 -21.00
C GLY A 42 -20.64 -10.84 -19.73
N ASP A 43 -20.64 -11.81 -18.82
CA ASP A 43 -21.29 -11.69 -17.50
C ASP A 43 -20.38 -10.89 -16.56
N ASN A 44 -20.87 -9.75 -16.07
CA ASN A 44 -20.06 -8.79 -15.33
C ASN A 44 -20.85 -7.91 -14.37
N ILE A 45 -20.10 -7.26 -13.47
CA ILE A 45 -20.59 -6.24 -12.52
C ILE A 45 -19.72 -4.97 -12.60
N SER A 46 -19.20 -4.62 -13.78
CA SER A 46 -18.25 -3.50 -13.94
C SER A 46 -18.80 -2.15 -13.48
N ALA A 47 -20.11 -1.92 -13.68
CA ALA A 47 -20.81 -0.73 -13.20
C ALA A 47 -20.78 -0.57 -11.66
N GLU A 48 -20.64 -1.67 -10.92
CA GLU A 48 -20.66 -1.72 -9.46
C GLU A 48 -19.26 -1.50 -8.84
N ASN A 49 -18.27 -1.11 -9.65
CA ASN A 49 -16.88 -0.93 -9.20
C ASN A 49 -16.70 0.08 -8.06
N CYS A 50 -17.59 1.07 -7.94
CA CYS A 50 -17.58 2.00 -6.80
C CYS A 50 -17.81 1.29 -5.45
N TYR A 51 -18.50 0.15 -5.42
CA TYR A 51 -18.76 -0.61 -4.20
C TYR A 51 -17.84 -1.83 -4.06
N TYR A 52 -17.57 -2.50 -5.19
CA TYR A 52 -16.82 -3.76 -5.24
C TYR A 52 -15.31 -3.58 -5.49
N SER A 53 -14.88 -2.40 -5.92
CA SER A 53 -13.48 -2.13 -6.26
C SER A 53 -12.92 -3.21 -7.21
N GLU A 54 -11.73 -3.74 -6.94
CA GLU A 54 -11.08 -4.78 -7.74
C GLU A 54 -11.90 -6.08 -7.87
N LEU A 55 -12.90 -6.32 -7.01
CA LEU A 55 -13.73 -7.52 -7.10
C LEU A 55 -14.57 -7.59 -8.38
N THR A 56 -14.83 -6.47 -9.07
CA THR A 56 -15.49 -6.53 -10.39
C THR A 56 -14.65 -7.32 -11.39
N GLY A 57 -13.32 -7.19 -11.30
CA GLY A 57 -12.37 -8.01 -12.04
C GLY A 57 -12.37 -9.47 -11.59
N LEU A 58 -12.43 -9.73 -10.29
CA LEU A 58 -12.53 -11.09 -9.75
C LEU A 58 -13.79 -11.81 -10.26
N TYR A 59 -14.94 -11.14 -10.21
CA TYR A 59 -16.22 -11.63 -10.76
C TYR A 59 -16.12 -11.91 -12.26
N TRP A 60 -15.55 -10.97 -13.02
CA TRP A 60 -15.40 -11.15 -14.46
C TRP A 60 -14.53 -12.36 -14.80
N ILE A 61 -13.43 -12.59 -14.08
CA ILE A 61 -12.57 -13.76 -14.25
C ILE A 61 -13.35 -15.04 -13.96
N TRP A 62 -14.11 -15.07 -12.86
CA TRP A 62 -14.94 -16.23 -12.48
C TRP A 62 -15.89 -16.63 -13.61
N LYS A 63 -16.60 -15.66 -14.18
CA LYS A 63 -17.64 -15.91 -15.18
C LYS A 63 -17.13 -16.17 -16.59
N ASN A 64 -16.03 -15.53 -16.98
CA ASN A 64 -15.64 -15.46 -18.39
C ASN A 64 -14.35 -16.22 -18.73
N VAL A 65 -13.52 -16.56 -17.75
CA VAL A 65 -12.21 -17.20 -18.00
C VAL A 65 -12.29 -18.69 -17.71
N HIS A 66 -12.24 -19.55 -18.71
CA HIS A 66 -12.36 -21.01 -18.53
C HIS A 66 -11.17 -21.83 -19.06
N ALA A 67 -10.22 -21.17 -19.72
CA ALA A 67 -9.15 -21.83 -20.49
C ALA A 67 -7.91 -22.24 -19.66
N TYR A 68 -7.85 -21.88 -18.37
CA TYR A 68 -6.65 -22.02 -17.55
C TYR A 68 -6.88 -22.98 -16.37
N LYS A 69 -5.88 -23.80 -16.07
CA LYS A 69 -5.94 -24.72 -14.92
C LYS A 69 -5.75 -23.96 -13.61
N TYR A 70 -4.87 -22.95 -13.63
CA TYR A 70 -4.58 -22.09 -12.50
C TYR A 70 -4.84 -20.65 -12.90
N VAL A 71 -5.46 -19.90 -12.01
CA VAL A 71 -5.80 -18.50 -12.19
C VAL A 71 -5.42 -17.73 -10.96
N GLY A 72 -5.15 -16.45 -11.13
CA GLY A 72 -4.94 -15.58 -9.99
C GLY A 72 -5.20 -14.12 -10.29
N THR A 73 -5.18 -13.34 -9.24
CA THR A 73 -5.32 -11.89 -9.27
C THR A 73 -4.15 -11.26 -8.52
N CYS A 74 -3.69 -10.14 -9.03
CA CYS A 74 -2.83 -9.23 -8.32
C CYS A 74 -3.27 -7.80 -8.63
N HIS A 75 -2.73 -6.82 -7.92
CA HIS A 75 -2.96 -5.43 -8.30
C HIS A 75 -1.90 -4.97 -9.30
N TYR A 76 -2.20 -3.91 -10.05
CA TYR A 76 -1.31 -3.32 -11.04
C TYR A 76 0.08 -2.89 -10.53
N ARG A 77 0.29 -2.79 -9.21
CA ARG A 77 1.58 -2.48 -8.60
C ARG A 77 1.97 -3.39 -7.44
N ARG A 78 1.21 -4.45 -7.16
CA ARG A 78 1.48 -5.33 -6.02
C ARG A 78 1.53 -6.77 -6.48
N TYR A 79 2.66 -7.42 -6.20
CA TYR A 79 2.97 -8.75 -6.70
C TYR A 79 3.49 -9.63 -5.58
N LEU A 80 3.15 -10.92 -5.62
CA LEU A 80 3.65 -11.89 -4.66
C LEU A 80 5.13 -12.18 -4.95
N LEU A 81 5.94 -12.24 -3.89
CA LEU A 81 7.38 -12.41 -3.98
C LEU A 81 7.86 -13.75 -3.43
N ASN A 82 8.90 -14.29 -4.06
CA ASN A 82 9.68 -15.40 -3.52
C ASN A 82 10.57 -14.97 -2.36
N GLU A 83 11.28 -15.92 -1.76
CA GLU A 83 12.17 -15.68 -0.61
C GLU A 83 13.33 -14.72 -0.93
N GLN A 84 13.70 -14.59 -2.21
CA GLN A 84 14.73 -13.66 -2.69
C GLN A 84 14.15 -12.28 -3.05
N GLU A 85 12.91 -12.01 -2.65
CA GLU A 85 12.19 -10.75 -2.88
C GLU A 85 12.01 -10.40 -4.36
N LYS A 86 11.97 -11.42 -5.22
CA LYS A 86 11.66 -11.31 -6.64
C LYS A 86 10.23 -11.76 -6.92
N ILE A 87 9.61 -11.17 -7.93
CA ILE A 87 8.29 -11.61 -8.41
C ILE A 87 8.38 -13.07 -8.83
N PHE A 88 7.43 -13.88 -8.36
CA PHE A 88 7.35 -15.28 -8.73
C PHE A 88 7.24 -15.47 -10.24
N THR A 89 8.04 -16.40 -10.75
CA THR A 89 7.95 -16.89 -12.12
C THR A 89 6.82 -17.90 -12.26
N GLU A 90 6.38 -18.14 -13.51
CA GLU A 90 5.42 -19.22 -13.80
C GLU A 90 5.87 -20.58 -13.26
N THR A 91 7.18 -20.89 -13.34
CA THR A 91 7.70 -22.18 -12.85
C THR A 91 7.58 -22.31 -11.34
N GLU A 92 7.91 -21.26 -10.58
CA GLU A 92 7.79 -21.28 -9.13
C GLU A 92 6.34 -21.38 -8.67
N TYR A 93 5.41 -20.66 -9.29
CA TYR A 93 3.98 -20.80 -9.00
C TYR A 93 3.51 -22.23 -9.24
N LEU A 94 3.87 -22.83 -10.39
CA LEU A 94 3.46 -24.19 -10.73
C LEU A 94 4.06 -25.24 -9.80
N GLU A 95 5.26 -25.00 -9.26
CA GLU A 95 5.87 -25.88 -8.25
C GLU A 95 5.10 -25.81 -6.93
N LEU A 96 4.86 -24.59 -6.42
CA LEU A 96 4.11 -24.38 -5.18
C LEU A 96 2.67 -24.95 -5.28
N LEU A 97 1.99 -24.77 -6.41
CA LEU A 97 0.62 -25.26 -6.63
C LEU A 97 0.50 -26.79 -6.77
N LYS A 98 1.61 -27.54 -6.64
CA LYS A 98 1.55 -29.00 -6.42
C LYS A 98 1.25 -29.34 -4.97
N ASP A 99 1.77 -28.54 -4.05
CA ASP A 99 1.72 -28.80 -2.61
C ASP A 99 0.72 -27.91 -1.87
N TYR A 100 0.29 -26.79 -2.47
CA TYR A 100 -0.57 -25.79 -1.85
C TYR A 100 -1.83 -25.54 -2.69
N ASP A 101 -2.94 -25.32 -2.00
CA ASP A 101 -4.24 -24.99 -2.60
C ASP A 101 -4.32 -23.53 -3.01
N LEU A 102 -3.69 -22.63 -2.24
CA LEU A 102 -3.75 -21.18 -2.42
C LEU A 102 -2.39 -20.56 -2.13
N ILE A 103 -1.97 -19.65 -2.98
CA ILE A 103 -0.83 -18.75 -2.75
C ILE A 103 -1.39 -17.34 -2.58
N THR A 104 -1.10 -16.70 -1.45
CA THR A 104 -1.63 -15.38 -1.08
C THR A 104 -0.62 -14.61 -0.22
N THR A 105 -1.01 -13.43 0.24
CA THR A 105 -0.20 -12.57 1.10
C THR A 105 0.05 -13.18 2.48
N LYS A 106 1.13 -12.77 3.14
CA LYS A 106 1.27 -12.99 4.58
C LYS A 106 0.12 -12.34 5.33
N ARG A 107 -0.36 -13.03 6.37
CA ARG A 107 -1.34 -12.43 7.28
C ARG A 107 -0.78 -11.18 7.92
N VAL A 108 -1.66 -10.21 8.06
CA VAL A 108 -1.43 -9.00 8.83
C VAL A 108 -1.97 -9.23 10.24
N VAL A 109 -1.14 -8.95 11.24
CA VAL A 109 -1.56 -8.91 12.64
C VAL A 109 -1.94 -7.47 12.99
N LEU A 110 -3.19 -7.29 13.40
CA LEU A 110 -3.78 -6.02 13.77
C LEU A 110 -3.54 -5.72 15.26
N ASN A 111 -3.56 -4.44 15.61
CA ASN A 111 -3.40 -4.00 17.01
C ASN A 111 -4.66 -4.24 17.86
N ASN A 112 -5.83 -4.38 17.22
CA ASN A 112 -7.13 -4.59 17.85
C ASN A 112 -7.92 -5.63 17.04
N SER A 113 -9.11 -6.01 17.50
CA SER A 113 -9.97 -6.92 16.74
C SER A 113 -10.31 -6.34 15.36
N TYR A 114 -10.54 -7.23 14.39
CA TYR A 114 -10.96 -6.84 13.05
C TYR A 114 -12.24 -6.00 13.11
N HIS A 115 -13.24 -6.42 13.90
CA HIS A 115 -14.48 -5.66 14.11
C HIS A 115 -14.23 -4.24 14.60
N TYR A 116 -13.40 -4.07 15.63
CA TYR A 116 -13.07 -2.76 16.17
C TYR A 116 -12.37 -1.89 15.12
N GLY A 117 -11.35 -2.43 14.45
CA GLY A 117 -10.63 -1.71 13.39
C GLY A 117 -11.57 -1.31 12.25
N PHE A 118 -12.47 -2.20 11.84
CA PHE A 118 -13.46 -1.92 10.80
C PHE A 118 -14.45 -0.84 11.25
N ALA A 119 -15.01 -0.93 12.46
CA ALA A 119 -15.96 0.04 12.99
C ALA A 119 -15.38 1.46 13.12
N THR A 120 -14.08 1.58 13.38
CA THR A 120 -13.40 2.89 13.47
C THR A 120 -13.15 3.56 12.11
N ASN A 121 -13.14 2.79 11.02
CA ASN A 121 -12.71 3.29 9.69
C ASN A 121 -13.74 3.11 8.57
N HIS A 122 -14.79 2.32 8.80
CA HIS A 122 -15.74 1.89 7.79
C HIS A 122 -17.16 1.75 8.37
N ASN A 123 -18.15 1.61 7.48
CA ASN A 123 -19.55 1.38 7.87
C ASN A 123 -19.73 -0.01 8.49
N ILE A 124 -19.76 -0.07 9.82
CA ILE A 124 -19.87 -1.32 10.58
C ILE A 124 -21.13 -2.12 10.25
N HIS A 125 -22.23 -1.46 9.87
CA HIS A 125 -23.47 -2.15 9.52
C HIS A 125 -23.30 -3.10 8.33
N ALA A 126 -22.38 -2.82 7.41
CA ALA A 126 -22.10 -3.72 6.30
C ALA A 126 -21.38 -5.01 6.76
N LEU A 127 -20.47 -4.91 7.72
CA LEU A 127 -19.81 -6.08 8.30
C LEU A 127 -20.78 -6.90 9.16
N ASP A 128 -21.55 -6.24 10.03
CA ASP A 128 -22.56 -6.90 10.86
C ASP A 128 -23.60 -7.62 9.98
N MET A 129 -24.09 -6.97 8.90
CA MET A 129 -25.02 -7.60 7.95
C MET A 129 -24.37 -8.75 7.18
N THR A 130 -23.06 -8.68 6.91
CA THR A 130 -22.32 -9.81 6.34
C THR A 130 -22.35 -11.02 7.28
N GLY A 131 -22.17 -10.79 8.59
CA GLY A 131 -22.30 -11.84 9.61
C GLY A 131 -23.69 -12.47 9.64
N GLU A 132 -24.76 -11.67 9.58
CA GLU A 132 -26.14 -12.18 9.55
C GLU A 132 -26.44 -12.97 8.26
N VAL A 133 -25.98 -12.49 7.10
CA VAL A 133 -26.13 -13.23 5.83
C VAL A 133 -25.36 -14.55 5.86
N ILE A 134 -24.15 -14.57 6.42
CA ILE A 134 -23.38 -15.82 6.59
C ILE A 134 -24.11 -16.78 7.51
N LYS A 135 -24.65 -16.30 8.63
CA LYS A 135 -25.43 -17.13 9.57
C LYS A 135 -26.63 -17.80 8.91
N GLU A 136 -27.31 -17.09 8.02
CA GLU A 136 -28.49 -17.58 7.31
C GLU A 136 -28.15 -18.53 6.16
N LEU A 137 -27.20 -18.15 5.30
CA LEU A 137 -26.92 -18.87 4.05
C LEU A 137 -25.84 -19.95 4.19
N TYR A 138 -24.90 -19.75 5.11
CA TYR A 138 -23.71 -20.58 5.31
C TYR A 138 -23.43 -20.76 6.81
N PRO A 139 -24.37 -21.35 7.59
CA PRO A 139 -24.24 -21.46 9.04
C PRO A 139 -22.96 -22.18 9.48
N GLU A 140 -22.41 -23.07 8.65
CA GLU A 140 -21.13 -23.75 8.89
C GLU A 140 -19.90 -22.82 8.85
N TYR A 141 -20.03 -21.60 8.30
CA TYR A 141 -18.98 -20.57 8.31
C TYR A 141 -19.10 -19.61 9.51
N TYR A 142 -20.27 -19.53 10.14
CA TYR A 142 -20.60 -18.46 11.07
C TYR A 142 -19.73 -18.43 12.32
N ASP A 143 -19.50 -19.59 12.96
CA ASP A 143 -18.65 -19.65 14.16
C ASP A 143 -17.22 -19.20 13.87
N THR A 144 -16.68 -19.58 12.70
CA THR A 144 -15.34 -19.16 12.26
C THR A 144 -15.32 -17.67 11.90
N PHE A 145 -16.36 -17.15 11.27
CA PHE A 145 -16.53 -15.72 11.00
C PHE A 145 -16.47 -14.92 12.31
N VAL A 146 -17.32 -15.26 13.30
CA VAL A 146 -17.39 -14.57 14.59
C VAL A 146 -16.05 -14.65 15.33
N GLN A 147 -15.39 -15.82 15.32
CA GLN A 147 -14.08 -15.98 15.93
C GLN A 147 -13.03 -15.04 15.29
N LEU A 148 -12.97 -14.99 13.96
CA LEU A 148 -11.97 -14.19 13.25
C LEU A 148 -12.29 -12.69 13.31
N GLU A 149 -13.55 -12.32 13.28
CA GLU A 149 -14.03 -10.93 13.42
C GLU A 149 -13.60 -10.33 14.76
N ASN A 150 -13.65 -11.14 15.83
CA ASN A 150 -13.15 -10.76 17.16
C ASN A 150 -11.63 -10.99 17.32
N GLY A 151 -10.97 -11.55 16.31
CA GLY A 151 -9.53 -11.79 16.26
C GLY A 151 -8.75 -10.65 15.61
N THR A 152 -7.43 -10.81 15.51
CA THR A 152 -6.51 -9.76 15.04
C THR A 152 -5.81 -10.12 13.72
N GLU A 153 -6.27 -11.15 13.00
CA GLU A 153 -5.64 -11.60 11.75
C GLU A 153 -6.51 -11.27 10.54
N THR A 154 -5.89 -10.81 9.45
CA THR A 154 -6.54 -10.70 8.13
C THR A 154 -5.53 -10.92 7.00
N TYR A 155 -6.00 -11.23 5.79
CA TYR A 155 -5.19 -11.08 4.59
C TYR A 155 -5.27 -9.66 4.05
N PHE A 156 -4.37 -9.35 3.11
CA PHE A 156 -4.29 -8.06 2.43
C PHE A 156 -4.44 -8.20 0.90
N GLY A 157 -5.26 -7.34 0.30
CA GLY A 157 -5.29 -7.03 -1.14
C GLY A 157 -5.99 -8.02 -2.06
N ASN A 158 -6.79 -8.97 -1.57
CA ASN A 158 -7.52 -9.93 -2.43
C ASN A 158 -6.65 -10.60 -3.51
N MET A 159 -5.35 -10.78 -3.24
CA MET A 159 -4.38 -11.33 -4.18
C MET A 159 -4.33 -12.83 -4.01
N ILE A 160 -4.97 -13.56 -4.92
CA ILE A 160 -5.08 -15.02 -4.86
C ILE A 160 -4.44 -15.64 -6.08
N VAL A 161 -3.70 -16.73 -5.91
CA VAL A 161 -3.28 -17.59 -7.02
C VAL A 161 -3.60 -19.04 -6.63
N THR A 162 -4.46 -19.68 -7.40
CA THR A 162 -5.03 -20.99 -7.05
C THR A 162 -5.47 -21.77 -8.29
N SER A 163 -5.93 -23.01 -8.11
CA SER A 163 -6.60 -23.75 -9.18
C SER A 163 -7.91 -23.08 -9.56
N LYS A 164 -8.32 -23.18 -10.83
CA LYS A 164 -9.60 -22.63 -11.29
C LYS A 164 -10.80 -23.19 -10.50
N LYS A 165 -10.74 -24.46 -10.09
CA LYS A 165 -11.75 -25.07 -9.21
C LYS A 165 -11.91 -24.29 -7.91
N TRP A 166 -10.81 -24.05 -7.20
CA TRP A 166 -10.84 -23.32 -5.93
C TRP A 166 -11.23 -21.86 -6.11
N PHE A 167 -10.77 -21.22 -7.19
CA PHE A 167 -11.18 -19.86 -7.54
C PHE A 167 -12.69 -19.75 -7.73
N ASP A 168 -13.30 -20.70 -8.45
CA ASP A 168 -14.74 -20.70 -8.75
C ASP A 168 -15.57 -20.93 -7.50
N THR A 169 -15.17 -21.89 -6.65
CA THR A 169 -15.84 -22.15 -5.38
C THR A 169 -15.75 -20.95 -4.43
N TYR A 170 -14.60 -20.28 -4.38
CA TYR A 170 -14.46 -19.05 -3.59
C TYR A 170 -15.35 -17.93 -4.11
N CYS A 171 -15.36 -17.69 -5.42
CA CYS A 171 -16.17 -16.63 -6.02
C CYS A 171 -17.67 -16.90 -5.87
N GLU A 172 -18.12 -18.13 -6.07
CA GLU A 172 -19.51 -18.53 -5.85
C GLU A 172 -19.96 -18.23 -4.42
N TRP A 173 -19.17 -18.63 -3.42
CA TRP A 173 -19.44 -18.36 -2.02
C TRP A 173 -19.44 -16.85 -1.72
N LEU A 174 -18.38 -16.14 -2.12
CA LEU A 174 -18.18 -14.72 -1.83
C LEU A 174 -19.27 -13.84 -2.45
N PHE A 175 -19.55 -14.00 -3.74
CA PHE A 175 -20.53 -13.15 -4.43
C PHE A 175 -21.97 -13.50 -4.06
N HIS A 176 -22.27 -14.75 -3.68
CA HIS A 176 -23.58 -15.08 -3.13
C HIS A 176 -23.85 -14.30 -1.83
N ILE A 177 -22.86 -14.22 -0.93
CA ILE A 177 -22.95 -13.40 0.29
C ILE A 177 -23.11 -11.93 -0.07
N PHE A 178 -22.22 -11.37 -0.89
CA PHE A 178 -22.25 -9.94 -1.17
C PHE A 178 -23.49 -9.47 -1.91
N PHE A 179 -24.01 -10.25 -2.85
CA PHE A 179 -25.28 -9.90 -3.51
C PHE A 179 -26.46 -9.93 -2.54
N GLU A 180 -26.43 -10.77 -1.52
CA GLU A 180 -27.46 -10.75 -0.49
C GLU A 180 -27.29 -9.59 0.48
N VAL A 181 -26.07 -9.29 0.92
CA VAL A 181 -25.75 -8.12 1.75
C VAL A 181 -26.15 -6.82 1.03
N GLN A 182 -25.83 -6.68 -0.26
CA GLN A 182 -26.15 -5.51 -1.07
C GLN A 182 -27.66 -5.20 -1.11
N LYS A 183 -28.53 -6.21 -1.02
CA LYS A 183 -29.99 -6.01 -0.95
C LYS A 183 -30.45 -5.47 0.41
N ARG A 184 -29.66 -5.69 1.46
CA ARG A 184 -30.04 -5.45 2.86
C ARG A 184 -29.41 -4.20 3.48
N ILE A 185 -28.45 -3.57 2.79
CA ILE A 185 -27.79 -2.35 3.24
C ILE A 185 -28.00 -1.19 2.27
N CYS A 186 -28.01 0.04 2.79
CA CYS A 186 -27.99 1.24 1.96
C CYS A 186 -26.54 1.63 1.65
N LEU A 187 -26.14 1.50 0.39
CA LEU A 187 -24.80 1.90 -0.09
C LEU A 187 -24.71 3.40 -0.44
N GLU A 188 -25.84 4.05 -0.72
CA GLU A 188 -25.92 5.47 -1.07
C GLU A 188 -26.42 6.29 0.13
N ASN A 189 -25.56 6.39 1.15
CA ASN A 189 -25.88 7.04 2.43
C ASN A 189 -25.21 8.43 2.60
N GLY A 190 -24.62 8.99 1.54
CA GLY A 190 -23.90 10.27 1.56
C GLY A 190 -22.44 10.19 1.99
N GLU A 191 -21.89 8.99 2.19
CA GLU A 191 -20.47 8.75 2.39
C GLU A 191 -19.62 9.06 1.13
N ASP A 192 -18.34 9.33 1.35
CA ASP A 192 -17.38 9.58 0.26
C ASP A 192 -17.03 8.30 -0.53
N ASP A 193 -16.37 8.49 -1.68
CA ASP A 193 -15.97 7.40 -2.58
C ASP A 193 -15.05 6.36 -1.90
N TYR A 194 -14.34 6.73 -0.84
CA TYR A 194 -13.49 5.79 -0.11
C TYR A 194 -14.34 4.79 0.68
N HIS A 195 -15.33 5.29 1.44
CA HIS A 195 -16.15 4.49 2.34
C HIS A 195 -17.21 3.65 1.61
N LYS A 196 -17.60 4.05 0.39
CA LYS A 196 -18.48 3.25 -0.49
C LYS A 196 -17.93 1.87 -0.86
N ARG A 197 -16.60 1.67 -0.80
CA ARG A 197 -15.89 0.45 -1.26
C ARG A 197 -15.96 -0.73 -0.28
N VAL A 198 -17.08 -0.83 0.42
CA VAL A 198 -17.23 -1.68 1.60
C VAL A 198 -16.98 -3.16 1.32
N PHE A 199 -17.41 -3.67 0.17
CA PHE A 199 -17.19 -5.07 -0.21
C PHE A 199 -15.72 -5.37 -0.51
N GLY A 200 -14.99 -4.39 -1.06
CA GLY A 200 -13.55 -4.48 -1.26
C GLY A 200 -12.83 -4.76 0.06
N PHE A 201 -13.15 -4.00 1.12
CA PHE A 201 -12.55 -4.20 2.44
C PHE A 201 -12.97 -5.52 3.10
N ILE A 202 -14.27 -5.84 3.08
CA ILE A 202 -14.79 -7.07 3.72
C ILE A 202 -14.22 -8.33 3.05
N SER A 203 -14.00 -8.32 1.73
CA SER A 203 -13.49 -9.49 1.00
C SER A 203 -12.09 -9.94 1.43
N GLU A 204 -11.22 -9.01 1.83
CA GLU A 204 -9.86 -9.33 2.30
C GLU A 204 -9.92 -10.19 3.56
N PHE A 205 -10.87 -9.87 4.45
CA PHE A 205 -11.17 -10.65 5.65
C PHE A 205 -11.89 -11.96 5.33
N LEU A 206 -12.90 -11.94 4.44
CA LEU A 206 -13.65 -13.15 4.08
C LEU A 206 -12.78 -14.20 3.39
N LEU A 207 -11.68 -13.82 2.72
CA LEU A 207 -10.69 -14.77 2.23
C LEU A 207 -10.09 -15.60 3.37
N LEU A 208 -9.80 -15.00 4.52
CA LEU A 208 -9.29 -15.71 5.69
C LEU A 208 -10.35 -16.65 6.28
N VAL A 209 -11.60 -16.20 6.38
CA VAL A 209 -12.73 -17.03 6.83
C VAL A 209 -12.86 -18.26 5.93
N TRP A 210 -12.86 -18.06 4.61
CA TRP A 210 -12.98 -19.14 3.63
C TRP A 210 -11.83 -20.15 3.72
N VAL A 211 -10.58 -19.66 3.85
CA VAL A 211 -9.39 -20.51 4.04
C VAL A 211 -9.51 -21.38 5.29
N ARG A 212 -9.97 -20.81 6.42
CA ARG A 212 -10.06 -21.53 7.70
C ARG A 212 -11.12 -22.61 7.68
N VAL A 213 -12.31 -22.30 7.17
CA VAL A 213 -13.44 -23.24 7.10
C VAL A 213 -13.17 -24.39 6.13
N ASN A 214 -12.55 -24.10 4.98
CA ASN A 214 -12.26 -25.12 3.96
C ASN A 214 -10.93 -25.86 4.18
N HIS A 215 -10.20 -25.55 5.27
CA HIS A 215 -8.93 -26.18 5.63
C HIS A 215 -7.89 -26.19 4.51
N LEU A 216 -7.79 -25.09 3.77
CA LEU A 216 -6.89 -25.00 2.62
C LEU A 216 -5.43 -24.96 3.05
N LYS A 217 -4.57 -25.65 2.30
CA LYS A 217 -3.12 -25.55 2.49
C LYS A 217 -2.61 -24.30 1.78
N VAL A 218 -2.28 -23.26 2.55
CA VAL A 218 -1.90 -21.94 2.03
C VAL A 218 -0.39 -21.71 2.05
N TYR A 219 0.15 -21.17 0.97
CA TYR A 219 1.49 -20.59 0.92
C TYR A 219 1.39 -19.06 1.06
N GLU A 220 1.89 -18.54 2.17
CA GLU A 220 1.86 -17.12 2.50
C GLU A 220 3.19 -16.44 2.15
N CYS A 221 3.15 -15.35 1.39
CA CYS A 221 4.36 -14.71 0.88
C CYS A 221 4.34 -13.18 0.95
N LYS A 222 5.52 -12.57 0.82
CA LYS A 222 5.66 -11.11 0.86
C LYS A 222 5.05 -10.49 -0.39
N VAL A 223 4.66 -9.24 -0.26
CA VAL A 223 4.17 -8.43 -1.38
C VAL A 223 5.23 -7.42 -1.76
N GLY A 224 5.64 -7.45 -3.02
CA GLY A 224 6.51 -6.45 -3.62
C GLY A 224 5.67 -5.37 -4.28
N MET A 225 6.18 -4.14 -4.24
CA MET A 225 5.57 -3.04 -4.95
C MET A 225 6.42 -2.61 -6.14
N LEU A 226 5.82 -2.61 -7.32
CA LEU A 226 6.43 -2.06 -8.52
C LEU A 226 5.96 -0.61 -8.70
N GLY A 227 6.86 0.34 -8.52
CA GLY A 227 6.58 1.76 -8.76
C GLY A 227 5.64 2.41 -7.74
N GLU A 228 5.69 3.74 -7.69
CA GLU A 228 4.93 4.55 -6.75
C GLU A 228 3.50 4.83 -7.23
N LYS A 229 2.63 5.25 -6.30
CA LYS A 229 1.28 5.65 -6.71
C LYS A 229 1.42 6.88 -7.61
N ALA A 230 0.60 6.99 -8.66
CA ALA A 230 0.64 8.18 -9.53
C ALA A 230 0.50 9.46 -8.70
N GLU A 231 -0.38 9.43 -7.70
CA GLU A 231 -0.61 10.53 -6.76
C GLU A 231 0.62 10.82 -5.88
N THR A 232 1.38 9.79 -5.48
CA THR A 232 2.66 9.95 -4.76
C THR A 232 3.69 10.62 -5.67
N ARG A 233 3.75 10.21 -6.94
CA ARG A 233 4.65 10.79 -7.93
C ARG A 233 4.28 12.25 -8.22
N GLU A 234 3.00 12.55 -8.44
CA GLU A 234 2.48 13.91 -8.63
C GLU A 234 2.82 14.80 -7.42
N MET A 235 2.68 14.28 -6.20
CA MET A 235 3.08 15.00 -4.99
C MET A 235 4.57 15.35 -5.00
N LYS A 236 5.44 14.44 -5.42
CA LYS A 236 6.89 14.69 -5.54
C LYS A 236 7.22 15.69 -6.64
N GLU A 237 6.56 15.59 -7.80
CA GLU A 237 6.72 16.55 -8.90
C GLU A 237 6.31 17.97 -8.47
N GLN A 238 5.21 18.10 -7.72
CA GLN A 238 4.76 19.37 -7.17
C GLN A 238 5.73 19.91 -6.10
N LEU A 239 6.23 19.06 -5.20
CA LEU A 239 7.24 19.44 -4.21
C LEU A 239 8.56 19.86 -4.88
N ALA A 240 8.96 19.16 -5.94
CA ALA A 240 10.12 19.54 -6.75
C ALA A 240 9.96 20.95 -7.34
N SER A 241 8.76 21.29 -7.82
CA SER A 241 8.47 22.65 -8.31
C SER A 241 8.60 23.69 -7.19
N TYR A 242 8.06 23.43 -6.00
CA TYR A 242 8.18 24.35 -4.86
C TYR A 242 9.63 24.51 -4.39
N PHE A 243 10.41 23.41 -4.34
CA PHE A 243 11.82 23.48 -3.98
C PHE A 243 12.59 24.30 -5.00
N PHE A 244 12.37 24.05 -6.30
CA PHE A 244 13.02 24.78 -7.37
C PHE A 244 12.70 26.28 -7.33
N SER A 245 11.45 26.66 -7.07
CA SER A 245 11.05 28.07 -6.90
C SER A 245 11.38 28.65 -5.51
N MET A 246 11.99 27.86 -4.63
CA MET A 246 12.29 28.20 -3.23
C MET A 246 11.06 28.63 -2.40
N ASP A 247 9.89 28.12 -2.75
CA ASP A 247 8.63 28.42 -2.07
C ASP A 247 8.40 27.43 -0.92
N VAL A 248 9.05 27.70 0.21
CA VAL A 248 8.97 26.87 1.42
C VAL A 248 7.57 26.89 2.02
N PHE A 249 6.89 28.03 2.00
CA PHE A 249 5.53 28.16 2.53
C PHE A 249 4.52 27.36 1.69
N GLY A 250 4.62 27.45 0.37
CA GLY A 250 3.82 26.65 -0.56
C GLY A 250 4.07 25.16 -0.39
N ALA A 251 5.33 24.72 -0.30
CA ALA A 251 5.67 23.33 -0.04
C ALA A 251 5.05 22.82 1.27
N LYS A 252 5.20 23.57 2.37
CA LYS A 252 4.65 23.21 3.69
C LYS A 252 3.13 23.12 3.67
N THR A 253 2.47 24.10 3.07
CA THR A 253 0.99 24.15 2.98
C THR A 253 0.48 22.98 2.15
N TYR A 254 1.04 22.77 0.97
CA TYR A 254 0.68 21.67 0.08
C TYR A 254 0.88 20.30 0.75
N PHE A 255 2.02 20.08 1.42
CA PHE A 255 2.30 18.83 2.11
C PHE A 255 1.28 18.54 3.22
N ALA A 256 0.91 19.55 4.01
CA ALA A 256 -0.07 19.41 5.09
C ALA A 256 -1.47 19.09 4.55
N GLU A 257 -1.89 19.73 3.46
CA GLU A 257 -3.18 19.42 2.81
C GLU A 257 -3.21 18.00 2.26
N MET A 258 -2.10 17.55 1.65
CA MET A 258 -1.98 16.18 1.15
C MET A 258 -2.03 15.15 2.27
N LEU A 259 -1.37 15.39 3.41
CA LEU A 259 -1.49 14.53 4.59
C LEU A 259 -2.92 14.44 5.12
N LYS A 260 -3.67 15.55 5.09
CA LYS A 260 -5.08 15.56 5.52
C LYS A 260 -5.97 14.74 4.58
N LYS A 261 -5.73 14.81 3.27
CA LYS A 261 -6.45 14.03 2.25
C LYS A 261 -6.01 12.56 2.19
N ARG A 262 -4.74 12.29 2.50
CA ARG A 262 -4.10 10.97 2.41
C ARG A 262 -3.23 10.72 3.65
N PRO A 263 -3.84 10.36 4.79
CA PRO A 263 -3.10 10.07 6.02
C PRO A 263 -2.08 8.91 5.85
N ASP A 264 -2.30 8.03 4.85
CA ASP A 264 -1.44 6.89 4.52
C ASP A 264 -0.23 7.26 3.64
N VAL A 265 -0.08 8.51 3.19
CA VAL A 265 0.91 8.86 2.13
C VAL A 265 2.36 8.65 2.55
N LEU A 266 2.66 8.77 3.85
CA LEU A 266 3.99 8.53 4.41
C LEU A 266 4.24 7.07 4.83
N MET A 267 3.24 6.18 4.70
CA MET A 267 3.44 4.76 5.00
C MET A 267 4.33 4.12 3.93
N GLU A 268 5.07 3.06 4.30
CA GLU A 268 5.97 2.35 3.37
C GLU A 268 5.23 1.82 2.12
N ALA A 269 3.94 1.49 2.28
CA ALA A 269 3.07 1.08 1.20
C ALA A 269 2.74 2.19 0.15
N SER A 270 3.06 3.45 0.46
CA SER A 270 2.70 4.63 -0.33
C SER A 270 3.92 5.44 -0.78
N ASP A 271 4.92 5.61 0.09
CA ASP A 271 6.19 6.30 -0.17
C ASP A 271 7.34 5.27 -0.18
N ILE A 272 7.39 4.47 -1.25
CA ILE A 272 8.23 3.27 -1.32
C ILE A 272 9.73 3.60 -1.33
N THR A 273 10.07 4.79 -1.80
CA THR A 273 11.44 5.31 -1.85
C THR A 273 11.81 6.08 -0.59
N GLY A 274 10.84 6.46 0.25
CA GLY A 274 11.04 7.32 1.43
C GLY A 274 11.27 8.79 1.10
N GLU A 275 11.14 9.20 -0.17
CA GLU A 275 11.43 10.58 -0.61
C GLU A 275 10.40 11.59 -0.09
N LEU A 276 9.15 11.20 0.18
CA LEU A 276 8.19 12.11 0.82
C LEU A 276 8.52 12.33 2.30
N LYS A 277 8.96 11.27 3.02
CA LYS A 277 9.49 11.42 4.39
C LYS A 277 10.69 12.36 4.42
N LEU A 278 11.63 12.19 3.47
CA LEU A 278 12.76 13.10 3.31
C LEU A 278 12.28 14.51 2.97
N SER A 279 11.32 14.66 2.04
CA SER A 279 10.77 15.98 1.69
C SER A 279 10.18 16.70 2.90
N MET A 280 9.51 15.99 3.80
CA MET A 280 9.01 16.55 5.06
C MET A 280 10.16 17.05 5.96
N GLN A 281 11.23 16.27 6.09
CA GLN A 281 12.45 16.68 6.82
C GLN A 281 13.06 17.93 6.19
N ILE A 282 13.22 17.94 4.86
CA ILE A 282 13.81 19.07 4.13
C ILE A 282 12.94 20.32 4.34
N ILE A 283 11.62 20.25 4.16
CA ILE A 283 10.68 21.37 4.42
C ILE A 283 10.83 21.89 5.85
N ALA A 284 10.89 21.00 6.85
CA ALA A 284 11.06 21.38 8.25
C ALA A 284 12.40 22.09 8.51
N THR A 285 13.49 21.60 7.91
CA THR A 285 14.80 22.26 7.97
C THR A 285 14.74 23.65 7.36
N MET A 286 14.22 23.78 6.13
CA MET A 286 14.13 25.06 5.42
C MET A 286 13.30 26.11 6.19
N ASP A 287 12.13 25.70 6.70
CA ASP A 287 11.22 26.58 7.43
C ASP A 287 11.88 27.10 8.70
N GLN A 288 12.57 26.23 9.45
CA GLN A 288 13.32 26.63 10.65
C GLN A 288 14.53 27.53 10.32
N GLU A 289 15.26 27.26 9.24
CA GLU A 289 16.37 28.12 8.80
C GLU A 289 15.90 29.52 8.43
N LEU A 290 14.81 29.63 7.67
CA LEU A 290 14.20 30.91 7.30
C LEU A 290 13.76 31.69 8.54
N GLN A 291 13.12 31.04 9.51
CA GLN A 291 12.68 31.68 10.74
C GLN A 291 13.84 32.17 11.61
N ARG A 292 14.97 31.44 11.64
CA ARG A 292 16.12 31.76 12.49
C ARG A 292 17.08 32.77 11.86
N THR A 293 17.27 32.69 10.55
CA THR A 293 18.37 33.40 9.86
C THR A 293 17.91 34.29 8.71
N GLY A 294 16.65 34.16 8.26
CA GLY A 294 16.15 34.82 7.05
C GLY A 294 16.70 34.23 5.74
N HIS A 295 17.56 33.20 5.82
CA HIS A 295 18.15 32.49 4.70
C HIS A 295 17.94 30.98 4.87
N CYS A 296 18.01 30.23 3.77
CA CYS A 296 17.79 28.80 3.77
C CYS A 296 18.74 28.12 2.80
N TYR A 297 19.13 26.88 3.14
CA TYR A 297 20.04 26.01 2.41
C TYR A 297 19.65 25.84 0.93
N LEU A 298 18.35 25.99 0.59
CA LEU A 298 17.86 25.97 -0.78
C LEU A 298 18.53 26.98 -1.73
N ARG A 299 19.17 28.05 -1.22
CA ARG A 299 19.94 28.98 -2.06
C ARG A 299 21.16 28.31 -2.73
N LYS A 300 21.68 27.24 -2.14
CA LYS A 300 22.84 26.50 -2.65
C LYS A 300 22.42 25.38 -3.59
N GLU A 301 21.33 24.68 -3.26
CA GLU A 301 20.80 23.57 -4.03
C GLU A 301 19.28 23.51 -3.88
N ASN A 302 18.55 23.51 -4.99
CA ASN A 302 17.09 23.49 -5.01
C ASN A 302 16.51 22.40 -5.93
N ARG A 303 17.36 21.57 -6.54
CA ARG A 303 16.94 20.45 -7.37
C ARG A 303 16.56 19.30 -6.46
N PHE A 304 15.34 18.80 -6.64
CA PHE A 304 14.74 17.75 -5.82
C PHE A 304 15.68 16.54 -5.60
N ARG A 305 16.22 15.97 -6.69
CA ARG A 305 17.07 14.77 -6.63
C ARG A 305 18.35 14.97 -5.79
N GLU A 306 18.97 16.14 -5.89
CA GLU A 306 20.20 16.45 -5.14
C GLU A 306 19.89 16.66 -3.66
N LEU A 307 18.78 17.32 -3.34
CA LEU A 307 18.30 17.46 -1.96
C LEU A 307 17.98 16.11 -1.32
N ILE A 308 17.29 15.21 -2.03
CA ILE A 308 17.03 13.84 -1.56
C ILE A 308 18.34 13.11 -1.29
N THR A 309 19.32 13.20 -2.19
CA THR A 309 20.63 12.54 -2.04
C THR A 309 21.37 13.07 -0.81
N LEU A 310 21.40 14.39 -0.65
CA LEU A 310 22.04 15.06 0.47
C LEU A 310 21.42 14.65 1.82
N PHE A 311 20.10 14.71 1.95
CA PHE A 311 19.41 14.38 3.19
C PHE A 311 19.43 12.88 3.50
N THR A 312 19.47 12.04 2.47
CA THR A 312 19.73 10.60 2.64
C THR A 312 21.10 10.37 3.26
N ARG A 313 22.15 11.04 2.73
CA ARG A 313 23.51 10.94 3.26
C ARG A 313 23.61 11.52 4.66
N LEU A 314 22.97 12.67 4.92
CA LEU A 314 22.89 13.27 6.27
C LEU A 314 22.28 12.30 7.28
N ASN A 315 21.14 11.67 6.97
CA ASN A 315 20.51 10.70 7.87
C ASN A 315 21.37 9.44 8.09
N ALA A 316 22.17 9.04 7.08
CA ALA A 316 23.13 7.96 7.24
C ALA A 316 24.27 8.36 8.20
N VAL A 317 24.80 9.57 8.06
CA VAL A 317 25.82 10.14 8.97
C VAL A 317 25.29 10.23 10.39
N ILE A 318 24.11 10.80 10.61
CA ILE A 318 23.49 10.90 11.94
C ILE A 318 23.33 9.50 12.59
N ARG A 319 22.93 8.48 11.81
CA ARG A 319 22.85 7.11 12.30
C ARG A 319 24.22 6.50 12.63
N ALA A 320 25.26 6.87 11.88
CA ALA A 320 26.63 6.42 12.17
C ALA A 320 27.16 7.03 13.48
N TYR A 321 26.84 8.29 13.79
CA TYR A 321 27.11 8.85 15.12
C TYR A 321 26.34 8.08 16.20
N LEU A 322 25.04 7.85 16.00
CA LEU A 322 24.22 7.10 16.96
C LEU A 322 24.75 5.69 17.26
N SER A 323 25.34 5.01 16.26
CA SER A 323 25.93 3.67 16.44
C SER A 323 27.40 3.69 16.87
N GLY A 324 28.03 4.87 17.02
CA GLY A 324 29.46 5.02 17.29
C GLY A 324 30.37 4.56 16.15
N GLN A 325 29.85 4.50 14.92
CA GLN A 325 30.55 4.04 13.71
C GLN A 325 30.88 5.18 12.73
N VAL A 326 30.82 6.43 13.18
CA VAL A 326 31.13 7.60 12.37
C VAL A 326 32.57 7.58 11.85
N THR A 327 32.75 7.94 10.58
CA THR A 327 34.05 7.97 9.90
C THR A 327 34.54 9.40 9.63
N GLU A 328 35.83 9.55 9.30
CA GLU A 328 36.37 10.84 8.84
C GLU A 328 35.72 11.35 7.55
N GLU A 329 35.24 10.43 6.68
CA GLU A 329 34.47 10.81 5.49
C GLU A 329 33.12 11.42 5.88
N ASP A 330 32.45 10.88 6.89
CA ASP A 330 31.19 11.42 7.40
C ASP A 330 31.37 12.83 7.98
N ARG A 331 32.47 13.06 8.72
CA ARG A 331 32.85 14.38 9.25
C ARG A 331 33.11 15.39 8.14
N ARG A 332 33.92 15.00 7.15
CA ARG A 332 34.19 15.82 5.97
C ARG A 332 32.92 16.15 5.19
N PHE A 333 32.00 15.20 5.04
CA PHE A 333 30.72 15.44 4.36
C PHE A 333 29.94 16.59 5.01
N LEU A 334 29.86 16.62 6.34
CA LEU A 334 29.15 17.68 7.07
C LEU A 334 29.69 19.07 6.72
N ILE A 335 31.02 19.20 6.66
CA ILE A 335 31.73 20.45 6.39
C ILE A 335 31.67 20.81 4.90
N GLU A 336 32.06 19.89 4.01
CA GLU A 336 32.13 20.10 2.56
C GLU A 336 30.76 20.42 1.95
N GLN A 337 29.70 19.77 2.46
CA GLN A 337 28.33 20.07 2.05
C GLN A 337 27.74 21.29 2.78
N SER A 338 28.44 21.86 3.75
CA SER A 338 27.95 23.02 4.53
C SER A 338 26.61 22.72 5.20
N VAL A 339 26.48 21.52 5.78
CA VAL A 339 25.27 21.09 6.49
C VAL A 339 25.01 22.08 7.63
N SER A 340 23.78 22.56 7.75
CA SER A 340 23.44 23.50 8.81
C SER A 340 23.20 22.80 10.15
N GLU A 341 23.41 23.52 11.24
CA GLU A 341 23.01 23.03 12.57
C GLU A 341 21.52 22.68 12.61
N THR A 342 20.68 23.44 11.92
CA THR A 342 19.23 23.19 11.83
C THR A 342 18.95 21.86 11.13
N ALA A 343 19.67 21.52 10.05
CA ALA A 343 19.52 20.24 9.36
C ALA A 343 19.86 19.06 10.27
N VAL A 344 20.94 19.17 11.06
CA VAL A 344 21.33 18.17 12.07
C VAL A 344 20.23 18.01 13.12
N LYS A 345 19.77 19.13 13.71
CA LYS A 345 18.73 19.12 14.76
C LYS A 345 17.43 18.46 14.29
N VAL A 346 16.96 18.81 13.09
CA VAL A 346 15.76 18.20 12.51
C VAL A 346 15.99 16.70 12.23
N GLY A 347 17.16 16.32 11.71
CA GLY A 347 17.51 14.92 11.46
C GLY A 347 17.62 14.06 12.74
N VAL A 348 18.12 14.62 13.83
CA VAL A 348 18.14 13.96 15.15
C VAL A 348 16.73 13.88 15.74
N PHE A 349 15.92 14.93 15.58
CA PHE A 349 14.56 14.99 16.11
C PHE A 349 13.67 13.84 15.61
N ILE A 350 13.82 13.42 14.35
CA ILE A 350 13.01 12.36 13.75
C ILE A 350 13.40 10.94 14.20
N LEU A 351 14.50 10.77 14.95
CA LEU A 351 14.91 9.47 15.44
C LEU A 351 14.00 8.96 16.56
N PRO A 352 13.69 7.64 16.60
CA PRO A 352 12.88 7.03 17.65
C PRO A 352 13.72 6.70 18.89
N ILE A 353 14.43 7.68 19.43
CA ILE A 353 15.29 7.57 20.63
C ILE A 353 14.85 8.57 21.72
N SER A 354 15.37 8.42 22.94
CA SER A 354 14.98 9.30 24.07
C SER A 354 15.43 10.75 23.87
N ALA A 355 14.80 11.69 24.58
CA ALA A 355 15.18 13.11 24.51
C ALA A 355 16.63 13.36 24.95
N GLU A 356 17.09 12.66 25.99
CA GLU A 356 18.47 12.70 26.49
C GLU A 356 19.46 12.22 25.42
N GLN A 357 19.17 11.07 24.78
CA GLN A 357 20.00 10.56 23.68
C GLN A 357 20.04 11.51 22.48
N LYS A 358 18.96 12.25 22.21
CA LYS A 358 18.95 13.27 21.14
C LYS A 358 19.87 14.43 21.48
N GLU A 359 19.86 14.91 22.72
CA GLU A 359 20.69 16.04 23.17
C GLU A 359 22.19 15.69 23.14
N GLU A 360 22.55 14.49 23.61
CA GLU A 360 23.92 13.98 23.54
C GLU A 360 24.40 13.85 22.08
N LEU A 361 23.59 13.21 21.23
CA LEU A 361 23.89 13.01 19.81
C LEU A 361 24.03 14.34 19.06
N GLU A 362 23.12 15.28 19.32
CA GLU A 362 23.19 16.62 18.74
C GLU A 362 24.50 17.32 19.13
N THR A 363 24.86 17.29 20.42
CA THR A 363 26.07 17.92 20.93
C THR A 363 27.33 17.35 20.28
N GLU A 364 27.38 16.02 20.12
CA GLU A 364 28.50 15.34 19.49
C GLU A 364 28.66 15.73 18.02
N ILE A 365 27.57 15.70 17.24
CA ILE A 365 27.61 16.05 15.81
C ILE A 365 27.98 17.52 15.62
N LEU A 366 27.41 18.43 16.42
CA LEU A 366 27.68 19.86 16.31
C LEU A 366 29.11 20.23 16.68
N LYS A 367 29.78 19.44 17.53
CA LYS A 367 31.20 19.63 17.85
C LYS A 367 32.06 19.43 16.61
N ASP A 368 31.79 18.40 15.82
CA ASP A 368 32.54 18.09 14.60
C ASP A 368 32.12 18.98 13.42
N LEU A 369 30.87 19.44 13.39
CA LEU A 369 30.39 20.38 12.38
C LEU A 369 31.05 21.76 12.50
N ASN A 370 31.35 22.18 13.74
CA ASN A 370 31.92 23.49 14.07
C ASN A 370 33.44 23.47 14.31
N ALA A 371 34.09 22.32 14.11
CA ALA A 371 35.55 22.14 14.18
C ALA A 371 36.22 22.54 12.87
#